data_AF-A0A6J1WS09-F1
#
_entry.id   AF-A0A6J1WS09-F1
#
_cell.length_a   1.000
_cell.length_b   1.000
_cell.length_c   1.000
_cell.angle_alpha   90.00
_cell.angle_beta   90.00
_cell.angle_gamma   90.00
#
_symmetry.space_group_name_H-M   'P 1'
#
loop_
_entity.id
_entity.type
_entity.pdbx_description
1 polymer ?
#
loop_
_entity_poly.entity_id
_entity_poly.type
_entity_poly.pdbx_seq_one_letter_code
_entity_poly.pdbx_strand_id
1 'polypeptide(L)'
;MVLVLSDPRYGSNLAQVDATVKKHEAISADILARTERFEDLSAMAAELVRENYHGAEAVSRTEQAVLQRWRELLELLERHRTSLARLAHLMALLREADTVGHTLMEMKAQFQSEEVGRHLVDVERLLQAHALQELQLGALDDSIRRLVRQGAAAEGPPQPKQQLTQQLMQLEEAYD
;
A
#
# COMPACT_ATOMS: atom_id res chain seq x y z
N MET A 1 20.91 3.54 9.72
CA MET A 1 19.53 4.06 9.67
C MET A 1 19.22 4.77 8.36
N VAL A 2 19.99 5.79 7.92
CA VAL A 2 19.74 6.52 6.66
C VAL A 2 19.74 5.64 5.40
N LEU A 3 20.66 4.65 5.32
CA LEU A 3 20.72 3.69 4.21
C LEU A 3 19.43 2.89 3.99
N VAL A 4 18.62 2.67 5.03
CA VAL A 4 17.33 1.96 4.91
C VAL A 4 16.30 2.82 4.20
N LEU A 5 16.36 4.14 4.37
CA LEU A 5 15.45 5.10 3.72
C LEU A 5 15.81 5.35 2.26
N SER A 6 17.03 4.98 1.86
CA SER A 6 17.55 5.15 0.49
C SER A 6 17.48 3.86 -0.35
N ASP A 7 17.14 2.72 0.25
CA ASP A 7 17.06 1.45 -0.47
C ASP A 7 15.65 1.29 -1.11
N PRO A 8 15.55 1.23 -2.45
CA PRO A 8 14.27 1.06 -3.14
C PRO A 8 13.74 -0.38 -3.11
N ARG A 9 14.47 -1.32 -2.48
CA ARG A 9 14.07 -2.73 -2.42
C ARG A 9 13.15 -2.99 -1.24
N TYR A 10 11.86 -2.86 -1.50
CA TYR A 10 10.79 -3.01 -0.50
C TYR A 10 10.28 -4.46 -0.32
N GLY A 11 10.96 -5.43 -0.94
CA GLY A 11 10.52 -6.82 -1.00
C GLY A 11 9.64 -7.12 -2.23
N SER A 12 9.39 -8.40 -2.50
CA SER A 12 8.63 -8.87 -3.66
C SER A 12 7.25 -9.45 -3.31
N ASN A 13 6.92 -9.56 -2.02
CA ASN A 13 5.62 -10.07 -1.55
C ASN A 13 5.01 -9.21 -0.44
N LEU A 14 3.70 -9.34 -0.21
CA LEU A 14 2.94 -8.49 0.71
C LEU A 14 3.51 -8.52 2.13
N ALA A 15 3.89 -9.70 2.63
CA ALA A 15 4.46 -9.86 3.96
C ALA A 15 5.80 -9.12 4.13
N GLN A 16 6.66 -9.12 3.09
CA GLN A 16 7.91 -8.36 3.09
C GLN A 16 7.67 -6.86 3.01
N VAL A 17 6.68 -6.42 2.22
CA VAL A 17 6.28 -5.01 2.15
C VAL A 17 5.75 -4.55 3.51
N ASP A 18 4.87 -5.32 4.15
CA ASP A 18 4.35 -5.04 5.49
C ASP A 18 5.44 -4.97 6.56
N ALA A 19 6.41 -5.90 6.50
CA ALA A 19 7.57 -5.85 7.39
C ALA A 19 8.41 -4.58 7.18
N THR A 20 8.55 -4.14 5.93
CA THR A 20 9.28 -2.92 5.57
C THR A 20 8.52 -1.66 6.02
N VAL A 21 7.19 -1.67 5.93
CA VAL A 21 6.31 -0.61 6.47
C VAL A 21 6.51 -0.48 7.98
N LYS A 22 6.43 -1.58 8.73
CA LYS A 22 6.64 -1.55 10.20
C LYS A 22 8.03 -1.05 10.56
N LYS A 23 9.06 -1.45 9.80
CA LYS A 23 10.42 -0.97 9.99
C LYS A 23 10.53 0.53 9.74
N HIS A 24 9.86 1.04 8.71
CA HIS A 24 9.80 2.47 8.43
C HIS A 24 9.09 3.25 9.54
N GLU A 25 7.98 2.74 10.06
CA GLU A 25 7.25 3.36 11.18
C GLU A 25 8.13 3.46 12.44
N ALA A 26 8.84 2.38 12.79
CA ALA A 26 9.78 2.39 13.92
C ALA A 26 10.90 3.42 13.74
N ILE A 27 11.53 3.45 12.55
CA ILE A 27 12.58 4.44 12.24
C ILE A 27 12.02 5.87 12.28
N SER A 28 10.79 6.08 11.79
CA SER A 28 10.14 7.39 11.79
C SER A 28 9.85 7.86 13.21
N ALA A 29 9.33 6.98 14.07
CA ALA A 29 9.10 7.29 15.48
C ALA A 29 10.40 7.68 16.19
N ASP A 30 11.48 6.91 16.02
CA ASP A 30 12.79 7.20 16.61
C ASP A 30 13.39 8.53 16.15
N ILE A 31 13.16 8.90 14.89
CA ILE A 31 13.63 10.16 14.31
C ILE A 31 12.78 11.32 14.84
N LEU A 32 11.46 11.22 14.76
CA LEU A 32 10.53 12.27 15.18
C LEU A 32 10.58 12.53 16.69
N ALA A 33 10.93 11.54 17.51
CA ALA A 33 11.18 11.72 18.94
C ALA A 33 12.34 12.69 19.23
N ARG A 34 13.19 13.02 18.23
CA ARG A 34 14.31 13.95 18.38
C ARG A 34 13.99 15.37 17.91
N THR A 35 12.76 15.65 17.49
CA THR A 35 12.35 16.96 16.94
C THR A 35 12.62 18.10 17.93
N GLU A 36 12.24 17.91 19.20
CA GLU A 36 12.46 18.88 20.29
C GLU A 36 13.94 19.32 20.39
N ARG A 37 14.89 18.40 20.19
CA ARG A 37 16.32 18.73 20.24
C ARG A 37 16.78 19.70 19.15
N PHE A 38 16.10 19.72 18.00
CA PHE A 38 16.38 20.68 16.94
C PHE A 38 15.73 22.04 17.24
N GLU A 39 14.58 22.05 17.91
CA GLU A 39 13.93 23.27 18.40
C GLU A 39 14.79 23.94 19.48
N ASP A 40 15.27 23.16 20.46
CA ASP A 40 16.19 23.62 21.50
C ASP A 40 17.49 24.18 20.91
N LEU A 41 18.06 23.49 19.91
CA LEU A 41 19.27 23.95 19.21
C LEU A 41 19.04 25.32 18.57
N SER A 42 17.88 25.51 17.93
CA SER A 42 17.52 26.76 17.28
C SER A 42 17.28 27.87 18.30
N ALA A 43 16.61 27.58 19.41
CA ALA A 43 16.41 28.52 20.51
C ALA A 43 17.75 28.98 21.12
N MET A 44 18.67 28.05 21.37
CA MET A 44 20.01 28.35 21.89
C MET A 44 20.82 29.20 20.90
N ALA A 45 20.77 28.88 19.60
CA ALA A 45 21.44 29.65 18.57
C ALA A 45 20.89 31.08 18.49
N ALA A 46 19.57 31.24 18.54
CA ALA A 46 18.90 32.54 18.56
C ALA A 46 19.28 33.37 19.80
N GLU A 47 19.42 32.74 20.97
CA GLU A 47 19.87 33.41 22.19
C GLU A 47 21.31 33.93 22.06
N LEU A 48 22.24 33.13 21.56
CA LEU A 48 23.63 33.56 21.33
C LEU A 48 23.73 34.73 20.34
N VAL A 49 22.87 34.76 19.33
CA VAL A 49 22.77 35.88 18.39
C VAL A 49 22.22 37.12 19.10
N ARG A 50 21.16 36.99 19.90
CA ARG A 50 20.54 38.08 20.68
C ARG A 50 21.52 38.74 21.64
N GLU A 51 22.43 37.96 22.23
CA GLU A 51 23.44 38.45 23.18
C GLU A 51 24.71 39.00 22.52
N ASN A 52 24.72 39.14 21.19
CA ASN A 52 25.88 39.60 20.41
C ASN A 52 27.14 38.78 20.70
N TYR A 53 27.00 37.45 20.81
CA TYR A 53 28.14 36.56 20.98
C TYR A 53 29.17 36.78 19.86
N HIS A 54 30.45 36.85 20.20
CA HIS A 54 31.54 37.15 19.26
C HIS A 54 31.61 36.22 18.04
N GLY A 55 31.09 34.99 18.16
CA GLY A 55 30.98 34.01 17.08
C GLY A 55 29.57 33.82 16.51
N ALA A 56 28.64 34.75 16.71
CA ALA A 56 27.22 34.61 16.35
C ALA A 56 26.99 34.21 14.88
N GLU A 57 27.78 34.75 13.94
CA GLU A 57 27.67 34.34 12.54
C GLU A 57 28.03 32.85 12.32
N ALA A 58 29.07 32.35 12.99
CA ALA A 58 29.46 30.96 12.87
C ALA A 58 28.38 30.05 13.47
N VAL A 59 27.81 30.44 14.62
CA VAL A 59 26.68 29.74 15.26
C VAL A 59 25.49 29.65 14.30
N SER A 60 25.07 30.78 13.70
CA SER A 60 23.95 30.82 12.76
C SER A 60 24.20 29.95 11.51
N ARG A 61 25.41 30.00 10.94
CA ARG A 61 25.77 29.14 9.80
C ARG A 61 25.70 27.66 10.16
N THR A 62 26.17 27.28 11.34
CA THR A 62 26.12 25.88 11.81
C THR A 62 24.68 25.43 12.07
N GLU A 63 23.87 26.25 12.75
CA GLU A 63 22.45 25.98 12.98
C GLU A 63 21.71 25.75 11.66
N GLN A 64 21.87 26.66 10.68
CA GLN A 64 21.25 26.54 9.37
C GLN A 64 21.64 25.24 8.66
N ALA A 65 22.93 24.86 8.70
CA ALA A 65 23.41 23.63 8.08
C ALA A 65 22.83 22.37 8.76
N VAL A 66 22.67 22.38 10.08
CA VAL A 66 22.06 21.27 10.84
C VAL A 66 20.56 21.17 10.53
N LEU A 67 19.83 22.29 10.56
CA LEU A 67 18.41 22.32 10.25
C LEU A 67 18.12 21.95 8.78
N GLN A 68 19.03 22.29 7.86
CA GLN A 68 18.91 21.86 6.47
C GLN A 68 18.97 20.34 6.33
N ARG A 69 19.96 19.70 6.97
CA ARG A 69 20.08 18.22 6.98
C ARG A 69 18.88 17.55 7.67
N TRP A 70 18.33 18.19 8.70
CA TRP A 70 17.11 17.71 9.36
C TRP A 70 15.91 17.72 8.41
N ARG A 71 15.69 18.83 7.69
CA ARG A 71 14.63 18.92 6.67
C ARG A 71 14.81 17.87 5.57
N GLU A 72 16.02 17.71 5.06
CA GLU A 72 16.33 16.68 4.05
C GLU A 72 16.01 15.27 4.57
N LEU A 73 16.30 14.98 5.84
CA LEU A 73 15.95 13.69 6.45
C LEU A 73 14.44 13.48 6.54
N LEU A 74 13.68 14.50 6.94
CA LEU A 74 12.22 14.44 6.99
C LEU A 74 11.61 14.24 5.59
N GLU A 75 12.14 14.93 4.58
CA GLU A 75 11.72 14.71 3.19
C GLU A 75 12.01 13.28 2.72
N LEU A 76 13.16 12.71 3.08
CA LEU A 76 13.49 11.32 2.76
C LEU A 76 12.52 10.34 3.43
N LEU A 77 12.16 10.58 4.70
CA LEU A 77 11.14 9.78 5.38
C LEU A 77 9.81 9.82 4.64
N GLU A 78 9.35 11.00 4.26
CA GLU A 78 8.06 11.17 3.59
C GLU A 78 8.04 10.56 2.18
N ARG A 79 9.12 10.70 1.42
CA ARG A 79 9.29 10.03 0.11
C ARG A 79 9.30 8.51 0.24
N HIS A 80 9.95 7.99 1.27
CA HIS A 80 9.98 6.56 1.55
C HIS A 80 8.58 6.05 1.96
N ARG A 81 7.87 6.78 2.82
CA ARG A 81 6.50 6.48 3.26
C ARG A 81 5.52 6.40 2.09
N THR A 82 5.53 7.42 1.23
CA THR A 82 4.65 7.50 0.06
C THR A 82 4.95 6.38 -0.94
N SER A 83 6.21 6.04 -1.15
CA SER A 83 6.63 4.95 -2.03
C SER A 83 6.18 3.58 -1.50
N LEU A 84 6.35 3.34 -0.20
CA LEU A 84 5.87 2.13 0.46
C LEU A 84 4.35 2.00 0.42
N ALA A 85 3.63 3.09 0.67
CA ALA A 85 2.17 3.09 0.63
C ALA A 85 1.64 2.72 -0.77
N ARG A 86 2.26 3.27 -1.83
CA ARG A 86 1.95 2.91 -3.23
C ARG A 86 2.17 1.44 -3.52
N LEU A 87 3.33 0.90 -3.10
CA LEU A 87 3.62 -0.52 -3.29
C LEU A 87 2.70 -1.42 -2.47
N ALA A 88 2.44 -1.10 -1.20
CA ALA A 88 1.53 -1.87 -0.35
C ALA A 88 0.12 -1.92 -0.93
N HIS A 89 -0.38 -0.79 -1.44
CA HIS A 89 -1.66 -0.73 -2.13
C HIS A 89 -1.68 -1.62 -3.38
N LEU A 90 -0.64 -1.54 -4.21
CA LEU A 90 -0.50 -2.36 -5.42
C LEU A 90 -0.45 -3.87 -5.11
N MET A 91 0.28 -4.26 -4.07
CA MET A 91 0.34 -5.66 -3.61
C MET A 91 -1.00 -6.13 -3.04
N ALA A 92 -1.74 -5.27 -2.36
CA ALA A 92 -3.08 -5.58 -1.88
C ALA A 92 -4.06 -5.82 -3.04
N LEU A 93 -4.00 -4.98 -4.09
CA LEU A 93 -4.80 -5.15 -5.31
C LEU A 93 -4.48 -6.46 -6.03
N LEU A 94 -3.19 -6.82 -6.16
CA LEU A 94 -2.78 -8.10 -6.74
C LEU A 94 -3.39 -9.28 -5.98
N ARG A 95 -3.29 -9.28 -4.66
CA ARG A 95 -3.87 -10.34 -3.83
C ARG A 95 -5.40 -10.38 -3.94
N GLU A 96 -6.04 -9.23 -4.03
CA GLU A 96 -7.49 -9.15 -4.20
C GLU A 96 -7.91 -9.71 -5.57
N ALA A 97 -7.20 -9.37 -6.64
CA ALA A 97 -7.41 -9.93 -7.97
C ALA A 97 -7.23 -11.45 -7.98
N ASP A 98 -6.18 -11.98 -7.34
CA ASP A 98 -5.97 -13.42 -7.19
C ASP A 98 -7.16 -14.09 -6.47
N THR A 99 -7.63 -13.47 -5.39
CA THR A 99 -8.77 -13.99 -4.60
C THR A 99 -10.05 -14.02 -5.42
N VAL A 100 -10.36 -12.92 -6.13
CA VAL A 100 -11.52 -12.82 -7.02
C VAL A 100 -11.43 -13.85 -8.15
N GLY A 101 -10.24 -14.08 -8.72
CA GLY A 101 -10.01 -15.10 -9.73
C GLY A 101 -10.27 -16.52 -9.23
N HIS A 102 -9.82 -16.83 -8.02
CA HIS A 102 -10.14 -18.12 -7.40
C HIS A 102 -11.65 -18.29 -7.17
N THR A 103 -12.33 -17.28 -6.63
CA THR A 103 -13.79 -17.35 -6.42
C THR A 103 -14.54 -17.49 -7.75
N LEU A 104 -14.13 -16.80 -8.81
CA LEU A 104 -14.72 -16.94 -10.14
C LEU A 104 -14.55 -18.37 -10.68
N MET A 105 -13.37 -18.96 -10.52
CA MET A 105 -13.11 -20.35 -10.93
C MET A 105 -13.97 -21.35 -10.15
N GLU A 106 -14.12 -21.15 -8.84
CA GLU A 106 -15.00 -21.98 -8.00
C GLU A 106 -16.46 -21.88 -8.43
N MET A 107 -16.96 -20.67 -8.71
CA MET A 107 -18.33 -20.49 -9.18
C MET A 107 -18.56 -21.11 -10.55
N LYS A 108 -17.60 -20.98 -11.49
CA LYS A 108 -17.66 -21.69 -12.78
C LYS A 108 -17.82 -23.19 -12.60
N ALA A 109 -17.04 -23.80 -11.69
CA ALA A 109 -17.16 -25.22 -11.40
C ALA A 109 -18.53 -25.59 -10.80
N GLN A 110 -19.11 -24.73 -9.96
CA GLN A 110 -20.45 -24.94 -9.41
C GLN A 110 -21.55 -24.85 -10.48
N PHE A 111 -21.45 -23.90 -11.42
CA PHE A 111 -22.40 -23.76 -12.53
C PHE A 111 -22.33 -24.91 -13.54
N GLN A 112 -21.22 -25.65 -13.57
CA GLN A 112 -21.06 -26.87 -14.38
C GLN A 112 -21.71 -28.11 -13.75
N SER A 113 -22.35 -27.99 -12.59
CA SER A 113 -23.05 -29.11 -11.95
C SER A 113 -24.23 -29.59 -12.81
N GLU A 114 -24.24 -30.88 -13.14
CA GLU A 114 -25.36 -31.56 -13.81
C GLU A 114 -26.34 -32.20 -12.79
N GLU A 115 -26.24 -31.85 -11.50
CA GLU A 115 -27.11 -32.39 -10.46
C GLU A 115 -28.57 -32.01 -10.69
N VAL A 116 -29.40 -33.01 -10.97
CA VAL A 116 -30.85 -32.87 -11.04
C VAL A 116 -31.47 -33.57 -9.82
N GLY A 117 -32.14 -32.78 -8.98
CA GLY A 117 -32.81 -33.27 -7.78
C GLY A 117 -33.85 -34.35 -8.11
N ARG A 118 -33.93 -35.40 -7.28
CA ARG A 118 -34.84 -36.54 -7.51
C ARG A 118 -36.24 -36.27 -6.95
N HIS A 119 -36.33 -35.43 -5.92
CA HIS A 119 -37.58 -35.03 -5.29
C HIS A 119 -37.77 -33.51 -5.37
N LEU A 120 -39.02 -33.05 -5.25
CA LEU A 120 -39.36 -31.62 -5.27
C LEU A 120 -38.51 -30.81 -4.28
N VAL A 121 -38.31 -31.32 -3.06
CA VAL A 121 -37.49 -30.67 -2.02
C VAL A 121 -36.04 -30.49 -2.46
N ASP A 122 -35.48 -31.47 -3.19
CA ASP A 122 -34.11 -31.38 -3.71
C ASP A 122 -34.02 -30.30 -4.79
N VAL A 123 -35.03 -30.22 -5.67
CA VAL A 123 -35.12 -29.20 -6.72
C VAL A 123 -35.28 -27.80 -6.15
N GLU A 124 -36.13 -27.62 -5.13
CA GLU A 124 -36.30 -26.34 -4.44
C GLU A 124 -34.99 -25.88 -3.78
N ARG A 125 -34.26 -26.80 -3.14
CA ARG A 125 -32.93 -26.52 -2.56
C ARG A 125 -31.93 -26.11 -3.65
N LEU A 126 -31.90 -26.81 -4.78
CA LEU A 126 -31.01 -26.49 -5.91
C LEU A 126 -31.34 -25.11 -6.51
N LEU A 127 -32.63 -24.78 -6.67
CA LEU A 127 -33.06 -23.47 -7.15
C LEU A 127 -32.65 -22.34 -6.18
N GLN A 128 -32.80 -22.57 -4.87
CA GLN A 128 -32.36 -21.60 -3.87
C GLN A 128 -30.84 -21.40 -3.89
N ALA A 129 -30.07 -22.48 -4.04
CA ALA A 129 -28.62 -22.42 -4.18
C ALA A 129 -28.22 -21.66 -5.46
N HIS A 130 -28.92 -21.91 -6.57
CA HIS A 130 -28.68 -21.22 -7.84
C HIS A 130 -28.96 -19.72 -7.74
N ALA A 131 -30.08 -19.31 -7.13
CA ALA A 131 -30.39 -17.90 -6.91
C ALA A 131 -29.32 -17.18 -6.04
N LEU A 132 -28.75 -17.89 -5.05
CA LEU A 132 -27.63 -17.36 -4.27
C LEU A 132 -26.36 -17.20 -5.12
N GLN A 133 -26.08 -18.17 -6.00
CA GLN A 133 -24.95 -18.09 -6.93
C GLN A 133 -25.11 -16.93 -7.92
N GLU A 134 -26.32 -16.67 -8.44
CA GLU A 134 -26.58 -15.51 -9.30
C GLU A 134 -26.31 -14.19 -8.58
N LEU A 135 -26.73 -14.07 -7.30
CA LEU A 135 -26.44 -12.89 -6.49
C LEU A 135 -24.94 -12.70 -6.27
N GLN A 136 -24.23 -13.79 -5.95
CA GLN A 136 -22.78 -13.78 -5.78
C GLN A 136 -22.05 -13.39 -7.08
N LEU A 137 -22.55 -13.82 -8.24
CA LEU A 137 -22.00 -13.47 -9.54
C LEU A 137 -22.12 -11.96 -9.81
N GLY A 138 -23.26 -11.35 -9.47
CA GLY A 138 -23.43 -9.90 -9.54
C GLY A 138 -22.47 -9.14 -8.64
N ALA A 139 -22.27 -9.60 -7.40
CA ALA A 139 -21.29 -9.01 -6.48
C ALA A 139 -19.83 -9.16 -6.97
N LEU A 140 -19.52 -10.24 -7.69
CA LEU A 140 -18.22 -10.43 -8.34
C LEU A 140 -18.01 -9.45 -9.51
N ASP A 141 -19.02 -9.20 -10.34
CA ASP A 141 -18.93 -8.19 -11.42
C ASP A 141 -18.60 -6.81 -10.84
N ASP A 142 -19.33 -6.40 -9.80
CA ASP A 142 -19.05 -5.14 -9.09
C ASP A 142 -17.62 -5.09 -8.54
N SER A 143 -17.13 -6.23 -8.01
CA SER A 143 -15.77 -6.35 -7.49
C SER A 143 -14.71 -6.26 -8.58
N ILE A 144 -14.91 -6.94 -9.72
CA ILE A 144 -14.01 -6.88 -10.89
C ILE A 144 -13.97 -5.45 -11.43
N ARG A 145 -15.13 -4.81 -11.67
CA ARG A 145 -15.19 -3.41 -12.13
C ARG A 145 -14.53 -2.44 -11.15
N ARG A 146 -14.64 -2.70 -9.85
CA ARG A 146 -13.94 -1.91 -8.82
C ARG A 146 -12.43 -2.11 -8.91
N LEU A 147 -11.97 -3.35 -9.02
CA LEU A 147 -10.56 -3.71 -9.13
C LEU A 147 -9.93 -3.13 -10.40
N VAL A 148 -10.61 -3.17 -11.54
CA VAL A 148 -10.15 -2.58 -12.80
C VAL A 148 -9.99 -1.07 -12.67
N ARG A 149 -10.97 -0.37 -12.10
CA ARG A 149 -10.88 1.07 -11.83
C ARG A 149 -9.72 1.42 -10.90
N GLN A 150 -9.56 0.66 -9.81
CA GLN A 150 -8.47 0.88 -8.85
C GLN A 150 -7.10 0.55 -9.46
N GLY A 151 -6.99 -0.53 -10.24
CA GLY A 151 -5.76 -0.93 -10.93
C GLY A 151 -5.32 0.08 -12.00
N ALA A 152 -6.26 0.68 -12.72
CA ALA A 152 -5.97 1.76 -13.67
C ALA A 152 -5.41 3.01 -12.97
N ALA A 153 -5.95 3.35 -11.79
CA ALA A 153 -5.49 4.46 -10.96
C ALA A 153 -4.23 4.15 -10.13
N ALA A 154 -3.80 2.88 -10.08
CA ALA A 154 -2.67 2.47 -9.25
C ALA A 154 -1.34 3.02 -9.79
N GLU A 155 -0.60 3.67 -8.89
CA GLU A 155 0.78 4.12 -9.09
C GLU A 155 1.74 3.22 -8.34
N GLY A 156 2.93 3.00 -8.88
CA GLY A 156 3.94 2.16 -8.24
C GLY A 156 4.97 1.60 -9.21
N PRO A 157 5.79 0.65 -8.75
CA PRO A 157 6.82 0.04 -9.59
C PRO A 157 6.23 -0.68 -10.81
N PRO A 158 6.92 -0.65 -11.97
CA PRO A 158 6.37 -1.11 -13.24
C PRO A 158 6.06 -2.61 -13.25
N GLN A 159 6.88 -3.43 -12.59
CA GLN A 159 6.72 -4.90 -12.56
C GLN A 159 5.38 -5.34 -11.93
N PRO A 160 5.08 -5.04 -10.65
CA PRO A 160 3.80 -5.42 -10.05
C PRO A 160 2.60 -4.73 -10.72
N LYS A 161 2.79 -3.55 -11.33
CA LYS A 161 1.73 -2.89 -12.11
C LYS A 161 1.38 -3.68 -13.38
N GLN A 162 2.40 -4.12 -14.12
CA GLN A 162 2.21 -4.96 -15.31
C GLN A 162 1.54 -6.28 -14.95
N GLN A 163 1.95 -6.91 -13.84
CA GLN A 163 1.31 -8.12 -13.34
C GLN A 163 -0.17 -7.88 -13.04
N LEU A 164 -0.51 -6.79 -12.34
CA LEU A 164 -1.89 -6.45 -12.03
C LEU A 164 -2.72 -6.24 -13.30
N THR A 165 -2.20 -5.51 -14.28
CA THR A 165 -2.91 -5.30 -15.55
C THR A 165 -3.16 -6.61 -16.30
N GLN A 166 -2.17 -7.52 -16.32
CA GLN A 166 -2.35 -8.85 -16.94
C GLN A 166 -3.40 -9.68 -16.21
N GLN A 167 -3.37 -9.69 -14.88
CA GLN A 167 -4.37 -10.43 -14.08
C GLN A 167 -5.78 -9.87 -14.26
N LEU A 168 -5.94 -8.54 -14.28
CA LEU A 168 -7.24 -7.92 -14.49
C LEU A 168 -7.80 -8.22 -15.88
N MET A 169 -6.97 -8.22 -16.92
CA MET A 169 -7.38 -8.61 -18.26
C MET A 169 -7.83 -10.09 -18.31
N GLN A 170 -7.09 -10.98 -17.64
CA GLN A 170 -7.48 -12.40 -17.53
C GLN A 170 -8.79 -12.58 -16.74
N LEU A 171 -9.06 -11.75 -15.73
CA LEU A 171 -10.30 -11.78 -14.97
C LEU A 171 -11.50 -11.31 -15.81
N GLU A 172 -11.32 -10.25 -16.61
CA GLU A 172 -12.36 -9.78 -17.54
C GLU A 172 -12.66 -10.86 -18.59
N GLU A 173 -11.63 -11.43 -19.23
CA GLU A 173 -11.80 -12.53 -20.20
C GLU A 173 -12.40 -13.79 -19.58
N ALA A 174 -12.12 -14.07 -18.30
CA ALA A 174 -12.71 -15.18 -17.60
C ALA A 174 -14.15 -14.89 -17.13
N TYR A 175 -14.58 -13.64 -17.04
CA TYR A 175 -15.94 -13.32 -16.64
C TYR A 175 -16.91 -13.32 -17.84
N ASP A 176 -16.45 -12.86 -19.00
CA ASP A 176 -17.18 -12.93 -20.28
C ASP A 176 -17.48 -14.37 -20.74
#